data_AF-A0A0A8B5F0-F1
#
_entry.id   AF-A0A0A8B5F0-F1
#
_cell.length_a   1.000
_cell.length_b   1.000
_cell.length_c   1.000
_cell.angle_alpha   90.00
_cell.angle_beta   90.00
_cell.angle_gamma   90.00
#
_symmetry.space_group_name_H-M   'P 1'
#
loop_
_entity.id
_entity.type
_entity.pdbx_description
1 polymer ?
#
loop_
_entity_poly.entity_id
_entity_poly.type
_entity_poly.pdbx_seq_one_letter_code
_entity_poly.pdbx_strand_id
1 'polypeptide(L)'
;MGRNAVRYEGYYARFETASKKDAAILIGADTLVGDTFEIEIRNERGTAVAWVRNRFGAEIGFFDAETTRRIQLAQARGDIIKAMLSFVAYSEEPSPGLYWGEMAVMSYPASQKEHFDAFSRLVSKRLQEGSRPDIALSEQGEANVVEHEGDWLPTATVPLPKTRSGMVIMKSKRRFSEKMIEQGRAGNKGCYIVGWAFILVLVAGAIWLFKQFGAF
;
A
#
# COMPACT_ATOMS: atom_id res chain seq x y z
N MET A 1 -37.93 -0.26 3.00
CA MET A 1 -36.68 0.40 3.44
C MET A 1 -35.72 -0.67 3.91
N GLY A 2 -34.48 -0.67 3.39
CA GLY A 2 -33.32 -1.23 4.10
C GLY A 2 -32.84 -2.65 3.76
N ARG A 3 -32.12 -2.82 2.64
CA ARG A 3 -30.97 -3.75 2.53
C ARG A 3 -30.01 -3.21 1.46
N ASN A 4 -29.12 -2.32 1.89
CA ASN A 4 -27.86 -2.03 1.22
C ASN A 4 -26.84 -1.88 2.34
N ALA A 5 -26.25 -2.99 2.78
CA ALA A 5 -25.10 -2.93 3.65
C ALA A 5 -23.95 -3.62 2.92
N VAL A 6 -23.48 -2.99 1.84
CA VAL A 6 -22.11 -3.27 1.36
C VAL A 6 -21.20 -2.72 2.46
N ARG A 7 -20.62 -3.62 3.26
CA ARG A 7 -19.89 -3.30 4.49
C ARG A 7 -18.38 -3.31 4.29
N TYR A 8 -17.89 -4.10 3.36
CA TYR A 8 -16.51 -4.12 2.92
C TYR A 8 -16.48 -4.74 1.53
N GLU A 9 -15.48 -4.38 0.73
CA GLU A 9 -15.24 -5.00 -0.56
C GLU A 9 -13.73 -5.07 -0.78
N GLY A 10 -13.20 -6.26 -1.01
CA GLY A 10 -11.77 -6.48 -1.27
C GLY A 10 -11.57 -7.37 -2.49
N TYR A 11 -10.58 -7.03 -3.32
CA TYR A 11 -10.27 -7.75 -4.55
C TYR A 11 -8.88 -7.38 -5.08
N TYR A 12 -8.33 -8.24 -5.94
CA TYR A 12 -7.13 -7.91 -6.71
C TYR A 12 -7.53 -7.35 -8.07
N ALA A 13 -6.99 -6.17 -8.40
CA ALA A 13 -7.31 -5.47 -9.62
C ALA A 13 -6.06 -5.23 -10.46
N ARG A 14 -6.14 -5.53 -11.76
CA ARG A 14 -5.08 -5.25 -12.71
C ARG A 14 -5.04 -3.76 -13.04
N PHE A 15 -3.85 -3.19 -13.09
CA PHE A 15 -3.60 -1.85 -13.61
C PHE A 15 -2.50 -1.91 -14.67
N GLU A 16 -2.50 -0.94 -15.58
CA GLU A 16 -1.54 -0.85 -16.67
C GLU A 16 -0.83 0.50 -16.65
N THR A 17 0.45 0.51 -17.04
CA THR A 17 1.21 1.75 -17.18
C THR A 17 0.82 2.46 -18.47
N ALA A 18 0.69 3.79 -18.44
CA ALA A 18 0.38 4.57 -19.63
C ALA A 18 1.51 4.57 -20.67
N SER A 19 2.77 4.40 -20.23
CA SER A 19 3.91 4.38 -21.13
C SER A 19 5.09 3.57 -20.58
N LYS A 20 6.06 3.26 -21.46
CA LYS A 20 7.35 2.67 -21.07
C LYS A 20 8.16 3.56 -20.12
N LYS A 21 7.94 4.89 -20.14
CA LYS A 21 8.59 5.81 -19.21
C LYS A 21 8.04 5.62 -17.80
N ASP A 22 6.72 5.51 -17.66
CA ASP A 22 6.05 5.31 -16.37
C ASP A 22 6.37 3.92 -15.80
N ALA A 23 6.60 2.95 -16.68
CA ALA A 23 7.10 1.64 -16.28
C ALA A 23 8.44 1.68 -15.51
N ALA A 24 9.33 2.64 -15.81
CA ALA A 24 10.59 2.79 -15.08
C ALA A 24 10.34 3.17 -13.61
N ILE A 25 9.32 4.00 -13.36
CA ILE A 25 8.91 4.39 -11.99
C ILE A 25 8.28 3.20 -11.26
N LEU A 26 7.47 2.41 -11.97
CA LEU A 26 6.84 1.20 -11.43
C LEU A 26 7.88 0.14 -11.00
N ILE A 27 8.93 -0.07 -11.81
CA ILE A 27 10.00 -1.03 -11.48
C ILE A 27 11.07 -0.42 -10.55
N GLY A 28 11.06 0.89 -10.31
CA GLY A 28 12.00 1.59 -9.46
C GLY A 28 11.82 1.37 -7.96
N ALA A 29 12.75 1.90 -7.15
CA ALA A 29 12.73 1.79 -5.69
C ALA A 29 11.68 2.68 -5.00
N ASP A 30 10.97 3.51 -5.77
CA ASP A 30 9.91 4.40 -5.28
C ASP A 30 8.52 3.76 -5.33
N THR A 31 8.47 2.55 -5.88
CA THR A 31 7.25 1.76 -6.03
C THR A 31 7.54 0.34 -5.56
N LEU A 32 7.29 0.07 -4.29
CA LEU A 32 7.59 -1.23 -3.67
C LEU A 32 6.33 -2.05 -3.48
N VAL A 33 6.47 -3.38 -3.58
CA VAL A 33 5.37 -4.29 -3.24
C VAL A 33 4.91 -4.02 -1.80
N GLY A 34 3.60 -3.97 -1.60
CA GLY A 34 2.92 -3.62 -0.35
C GLY A 34 2.79 -2.12 -0.08
N ASP A 35 3.40 -1.22 -0.88
CA ASP A 35 3.13 0.21 -0.73
C ASP A 35 1.65 0.52 -1.03
N THR A 36 1.09 1.49 -0.30
CA THR A 36 -0.26 2.01 -0.55
C THR A 36 -0.20 3.14 -1.57
N PHE A 37 -1.17 3.14 -2.48
CA PHE A 37 -1.34 4.08 -3.58
C PHE A 37 -2.61 4.89 -3.37
N GLU A 38 -2.56 6.14 -3.80
CA GLU A 38 -3.73 7.00 -3.93
C GLU A 38 -4.41 6.74 -5.27
N ILE A 39 -5.74 6.84 -5.28
CA ILE A 39 -6.54 6.70 -6.49
C ILE A 39 -7.20 8.04 -6.81
N GLU A 40 -6.97 8.53 -8.03
CA GLU A 40 -7.57 9.74 -8.56
C GLU A 40 -8.46 9.39 -9.75
N ILE A 41 -9.75 9.72 -9.68
CA ILE A 41 -10.66 9.51 -10.81
C ILE A 41 -10.65 10.74 -11.70
N ARG A 42 -10.32 10.54 -12.97
CA ARG A 42 -10.31 11.60 -13.99
C ARG A 42 -11.32 11.30 -15.07
N ASN A 43 -11.89 12.35 -15.66
CA ASN A 43 -12.69 12.22 -16.85
C ASN A 43 -11.80 12.41 -18.08
N GLU A 44 -11.67 11.37 -18.88
CA GLU A 44 -10.92 11.37 -20.13
C GLU A 44 -11.87 11.11 -21.29
N ARG A 45 -12.11 12.15 -22.09
CA ARG A 45 -12.98 12.10 -23.28
C ARG A 45 -14.38 11.54 -22.98
N GLY A 46 -14.94 11.87 -21.82
CA GLY A 46 -16.27 11.41 -21.39
C GLY A 46 -16.26 10.09 -20.62
N THR A 47 -15.10 9.44 -20.47
CA THR A 47 -14.95 8.19 -19.73
C THR A 47 -14.20 8.43 -18.43
N ALA A 48 -14.73 7.94 -17.32
CA ALA A 48 -14.01 7.97 -16.06
C ALA A 48 -12.88 6.93 -16.06
N VAL A 49 -11.69 7.34 -15.60
CA VAL A 49 -10.50 6.50 -15.49
C VAL A 49 -9.91 6.68 -14.10
N ALA A 50 -9.70 5.59 -13.36
CA ALA A 50 -9.07 5.60 -12.05
C ALA A 50 -7.55 5.46 -12.18
N TRP A 51 -6.83 6.56 -11.95
CA TRP A 51 -5.37 6.64 -11.97
C TRP A 51 -4.79 6.34 -10.59
N VAL A 52 -3.65 5.64 -10.56
CA VAL A 52 -2.92 5.31 -9.34
C VAL A 52 -1.64 6.14 -9.20
N ARG A 53 -1.48 6.73 -8.02
CA ARG A 53 -0.31 7.56 -7.67
C ARG A 53 0.41 6.98 -6.46
N ASN A 54 1.73 6.92 -6.54
CA ASN A 54 2.54 6.50 -5.40
C ASN A 54 2.59 7.61 -4.33
N ARG A 55 3.13 7.28 -3.15
CA ARG A 55 3.30 8.24 -2.03
C ARG A 55 4.20 9.44 -2.34
N PHE A 56 4.93 9.43 -3.46
CA PHE A 56 5.78 10.53 -3.92
C PHE A 56 5.08 11.40 -4.97
N GLY A 57 3.80 11.16 -5.23
CA GLY A 57 2.99 11.90 -6.18
C GLY A 57 3.20 11.50 -7.65
N ALA A 58 4.05 10.50 -7.92
CA ALA A 58 4.25 9.99 -9.27
C ALA A 58 3.07 9.12 -9.70
N GLU A 59 2.59 9.38 -10.91
CA GLU A 59 1.53 8.60 -11.54
C GLU A 59 2.11 7.35 -12.19
N ILE A 60 1.52 6.20 -11.87
CA ILE A 60 2.12 4.91 -12.20
C ILE A 60 1.30 4.15 -13.25
N GLY A 61 -0.01 4.38 -13.29
CA GLY A 61 -0.89 3.70 -14.23
C GLY A 61 -2.36 3.94 -13.93
N PHE A 62 -3.21 3.17 -14.58
CA PHE A 62 -4.66 3.26 -14.45
C PHE A 62 -5.31 1.88 -14.40
N PHE A 63 -6.48 1.83 -13.76
CA PHE A 63 -7.33 0.65 -13.74
C PHE A 63 -8.25 0.59 -14.97
N ASP A 64 -8.74 -0.61 -15.28
CA ASP A 64 -9.76 -0.80 -16.32
C ASP A 64 -11.12 -0.18 -15.96
N ALA A 65 -12.05 -0.21 -16.92
CA ALA A 65 -13.38 0.40 -16.77
C ALA A 65 -14.22 -0.27 -15.68
N GLU A 66 -14.12 -1.59 -15.53
CA GLU A 66 -14.86 -2.33 -14.50
C GLU A 66 -14.39 -1.95 -13.10
N THR A 67 -13.08 -1.99 -12.88
CA THR A 67 -12.47 -1.59 -11.61
C THR A 67 -12.72 -0.12 -11.33
N THR A 68 -12.61 0.75 -12.34
CA THR A 68 -12.92 2.17 -12.19
C THR A 68 -14.36 2.38 -11.72
N ARG A 69 -15.33 1.66 -12.30
CA ARG A 69 -16.72 1.73 -11.88
C ARG A 69 -16.91 1.27 -10.43
N ARG A 70 -16.25 0.19 -10.01
CA ARG A 70 -16.31 -0.30 -8.61
C ARG A 70 -15.76 0.75 -7.64
N ILE A 71 -14.64 1.39 -7.99
CA ILE A 71 -14.04 2.48 -7.21
C ILE A 71 -14.98 3.69 -7.15
N GLN A 72 -15.63 4.08 -8.25
CA GLN A 72 -16.63 5.16 -8.26
C GLN A 72 -17.80 4.86 -7.33
N LEU A 73 -18.30 3.63 -7.32
CA LEU A 73 -19.37 3.22 -6.43
C LEU A 73 -18.93 3.28 -4.96
N ALA A 74 -17.71 2.85 -4.65
CA ALA A 74 -17.14 2.98 -3.31
C ALA A 74 -16.99 4.46 -2.88
N GLN A 75 -16.49 5.33 -3.76
CA GLN A 75 -16.41 6.76 -3.49
C GLN A 75 -17.79 7.40 -3.27
N ALA A 76 -18.79 7.02 -4.08
CA ALA A 76 -20.15 7.52 -3.93
C ALA A 76 -20.82 7.08 -2.61
N ARG A 77 -20.41 5.93 -2.04
CA ARG A 77 -20.82 5.49 -0.70
C ARG A 77 -20.10 6.23 0.44
N GLY A 78 -19.04 6.98 0.14
CA GLY A 78 -18.18 7.58 1.15
C GLY A 78 -17.23 6.57 1.81
N ASP A 79 -16.93 5.47 1.13
CA ASP A 79 -15.99 4.46 1.63
C ASP A 79 -14.55 5.00 1.59
N ILE A 80 -13.75 4.56 2.55
CA ILE A 80 -12.29 4.67 2.50
C ILE A 80 -11.79 3.59 1.55
N ILE A 81 -10.96 3.99 0.58
CA ILE A 81 -10.38 3.09 -0.41
C ILE A 81 -8.88 2.99 -0.18
N LYS A 82 -8.35 1.76 -0.18
CA LYS A 82 -6.91 1.47 -0.13
C LYS A 82 -6.54 0.62 -1.33
N ALA A 83 -5.49 1.01 -2.06
CA ALA A 83 -4.89 0.20 -3.10
C ALA A 83 -3.44 -0.10 -2.72
N MET A 84 -3.07 -1.38 -2.61
CA MET A 84 -1.71 -1.78 -2.24
C MET A 84 -1.08 -2.60 -3.35
N LEU A 85 0.14 -2.26 -3.76
CA LEU A 85 0.81 -2.97 -4.84
C LEU A 85 1.06 -4.44 -4.48
N SER A 86 0.53 -5.37 -5.26
CA SER A 86 0.71 -6.81 -5.03
C SER A 86 1.91 -7.36 -5.81
N PHE A 87 2.02 -7.03 -7.08
CA PHE A 87 3.14 -7.43 -7.92
C PHE A 87 3.23 -6.55 -9.17
N VAL A 88 4.37 -6.63 -9.87
CA VAL A 88 4.61 -6.00 -11.16
C VAL A 88 5.05 -7.07 -12.15
N ALA A 89 4.54 -6.99 -13.37
CA ALA A 89 4.86 -7.87 -14.46
C ALA A 89 5.11 -7.09 -15.76
N TYR A 90 5.79 -7.77 -16.67
CA TYR A 90 5.92 -7.37 -18.07
C TYR A 90 5.28 -8.46 -18.94
N SER A 91 4.66 -8.07 -20.03
CA SER A 91 4.19 -9.00 -21.06
C SER A 91 4.52 -8.46 -22.44
N GLU A 92 5.10 -9.29 -23.30
CA GLU A 92 5.39 -8.96 -24.70
C GLU A 92 4.13 -8.72 -25.52
N GLU A 93 3.02 -9.35 -25.13
CA GLU A 93 1.72 -9.23 -25.77
C GLU A 93 0.69 -8.49 -24.91
N PRO A 94 -0.12 -7.59 -25.51
CA PRO A 94 -0.08 -7.15 -26.92
C PRO A 94 1.20 -6.37 -27.26
N SER A 95 1.61 -6.40 -28.54
CA SER A 95 2.74 -5.61 -29.02
C SER A 95 2.31 -4.15 -29.27
N PRO A 96 3.10 -3.14 -28.86
CA PRO A 96 4.37 -3.27 -28.14
C PRO A 96 4.14 -3.72 -26.69
N GLY A 97 5.01 -4.61 -26.19
CA GLY A 97 4.88 -5.16 -24.85
C GLY A 97 4.74 -4.10 -23.75
N LEU A 98 4.00 -4.47 -22.71
CA LEU A 98 3.50 -3.56 -21.68
C LEU A 98 3.89 -4.00 -20.27
N TYR A 99 4.03 -3.01 -19.39
CA TYR A 99 4.18 -3.22 -17.96
C TYR A 99 2.82 -3.06 -17.28
N TRP A 100 2.57 -3.94 -16.33
CA TRP A 100 1.32 -3.97 -15.60
C TRP A 100 1.56 -4.53 -14.20
N GLY A 101 0.54 -4.50 -13.38
CA GLY A 101 0.59 -5.16 -12.08
C GLY A 101 -0.81 -5.43 -11.57
N GLU A 102 -0.87 -6.01 -10.37
CA GLU A 102 -2.11 -6.06 -9.61
C GLU A 102 -1.95 -5.28 -8.32
N MET A 103 -3.01 -4.61 -7.92
CA MET A 103 -3.16 -4.02 -6.60
C MET A 103 -4.23 -4.79 -5.82
N ALA A 104 -3.96 -5.02 -4.54
CA ALA A 104 -4.99 -5.36 -3.57
C ALA A 104 -5.81 -4.09 -3.30
N VAL A 105 -7.04 -4.03 -3.80
CA VAL A 105 -7.97 -2.92 -3.61
C VAL A 105 -8.97 -3.31 -2.54
N MET A 106 -9.15 -2.45 -1.55
CA MET A 106 -10.12 -2.60 -0.47
C MET A 106 -10.93 -1.33 -0.33
N SER A 107 -12.23 -1.46 -0.12
CA SER A 107 -13.10 -0.36 0.29
C SER A 107 -13.91 -0.73 1.51
N TYR A 108 -14.06 0.20 2.45
CA TYR A 108 -14.75 0.01 3.71
C TYR A 108 -15.32 1.32 4.24
N PRO A 109 -16.41 1.29 5.03
CA PRO A 109 -17.05 2.48 5.55
C PRO A 109 -16.12 3.20 6.53
N ALA A 110 -16.14 4.53 6.45
CA ALA A 110 -15.37 5.38 7.36
C ALA A 110 -15.66 5.11 8.85
N SER A 111 -16.85 4.60 9.20
CA SER A 111 -17.21 4.23 10.57
C SER A 111 -16.41 3.05 11.13
N GLN A 112 -15.77 2.24 10.29
CA GLN A 112 -14.95 1.08 10.68
C GLN A 112 -13.47 1.30 10.36
N LYS A 113 -13.07 2.56 10.16
CA LYS A 113 -11.73 2.94 9.71
C LYS A 113 -10.61 2.31 10.53
N GLU A 114 -10.72 2.28 11.86
CA GLU A 114 -9.63 1.82 12.72
C GLU A 114 -9.31 0.33 12.51
N HIS A 115 -10.35 -0.52 12.48
CA HIS A 115 -10.22 -1.95 12.24
C HIS A 115 -9.65 -2.24 10.85
N PHE A 116 -10.20 -1.61 9.81
CA PHE A 116 -9.77 -1.89 8.44
C PHE A 116 -8.44 -1.22 8.06
N ASP A 117 -8.07 -0.11 8.70
CA ASP A 117 -6.72 0.43 8.56
C ASP A 117 -5.70 -0.53 9.20
N ALA A 118 -6.00 -1.13 10.36
CA ALA A 118 -5.14 -2.15 10.97
C ALA A 118 -5.02 -3.39 10.10
N PHE A 119 -6.14 -3.91 9.61
CA PHE A 119 -6.17 -5.00 8.64
C PHE A 119 -5.34 -4.69 7.38
N SER A 120 -5.49 -3.48 6.82
CA SER A 120 -4.74 -3.08 5.61
C SER A 120 -3.23 -3.08 5.82
N ARG A 121 -2.75 -2.71 7.01
CA ARG A 121 -1.33 -2.80 7.36
C ARG A 121 -0.83 -4.24 7.40
N LEU A 122 -1.63 -5.18 7.91
CA LEU A 122 -1.29 -6.60 7.91
C LEU A 122 -1.25 -7.17 6.49
N VAL A 123 -2.26 -6.85 5.66
CA VAL A 123 -2.29 -7.24 4.25
C VAL A 123 -1.06 -6.69 3.52
N SER A 124 -0.77 -5.39 3.69
CA SER A 124 0.45 -4.78 3.15
C SER A 124 1.70 -5.57 3.55
N LYS A 125 1.88 -5.86 4.84
CA LYS A 125 3.04 -6.63 5.34
C LYS A 125 3.15 -8.00 4.67
N ARG A 126 2.05 -8.73 4.50
CA ARG A 126 2.04 -10.02 3.79
C ARG A 126 2.44 -9.87 2.33
N LEU A 127 1.94 -8.85 1.63
CA LEU A 127 2.35 -8.56 0.25
C LEU A 127 3.86 -8.28 0.18
N GLN A 128 4.41 -7.51 1.12
CA GLN A 128 5.86 -7.26 1.19
C GLN A 128 6.69 -8.53 1.32
N GLU A 129 6.15 -9.57 1.96
CA GLU A 129 6.76 -10.88 2.13
C GLU A 129 6.55 -11.80 0.90
N GLY A 130 5.67 -11.42 -0.03
CA GLY A 130 5.31 -12.17 -1.22
C GLY A 130 4.12 -13.10 -1.05
N SER A 131 3.40 -12.98 0.05
CA SER A 131 2.13 -13.68 0.29
C SER A 131 0.97 -12.76 -0.06
N ARG A 132 -0.04 -13.30 -0.74
CA ARG A 132 -1.21 -12.56 -1.22
C ARG A 132 -2.46 -13.08 -0.50
N PRO A 133 -2.84 -12.50 0.66
CA PRO A 133 -4.03 -12.95 1.39
C PRO A 133 -5.30 -12.82 0.55
N ASP A 134 -6.24 -13.74 0.71
CA ASP A 134 -7.54 -13.63 0.05
C ASP A 134 -8.41 -12.56 0.70
N ILE A 135 -8.33 -11.33 0.18
CA ILE A 135 -9.04 -10.17 0.69
C ILE A 135 -10.49 -10.07 0.20
N ALA A 136 -11.01 -11.04 -0.56
CA ALA A 136 -12.43 -11.11 -0.86
C ALA A 136 -13.19 -11.71 0.33
N LEU A 137 -13.34 -10.91 1.39
CA LEU A 137 -13.92 -11.35 2.66
C LEU A 137 -15.41 -11.70 2.51
N SER A 138 -15.82 -12.76 3.19
CA SER A 138 -17.23 -13.02 3.49
C SER A 138 -17.69 -12.16 4.67
N GLU A 139 -19.00 -12.11 4.95
CA GLU A 139 -19.54 -11.43 6.13
C GLU A 139 -18.87 -11.89 7.44
N GLN A 140 -18.53 -13.18 7.55
CA GLN A 140 -17.78 -13.70 8.71
C GLN A 140 -16.32 -13.20 8.73
N GLY A 141 -15.68 -13.09 7.56
CA GLY A 141 -14.34 -12.53 7.46
C GLY A 141 -14.31 -11.07 7.90
N GLU A 142 -15.29 -10.28 7.48
CA GLU A 142 -15.46 -8.90 7.95
C GLU A 142 -15.70 -8.83 9.47
N ALA A 143 -16.57 -9.70 10.00
CA ALA A 143 -16.83 -9.76 11.44
C ALA A 143 -15.56 -10.09 12.22
N ASN A 144 -14.73 -11.02 11.75
CA ASN A 144 -13.45 -11.35 12.38
C ASN A 144 -12.50 -10.16 12.38
N VAL A 145 -12.43 -9.38 11.30
CA VAL A 145 -11.61 -8.16 11.24
C VAL A 145 -12.05 -7.17 12.33
N VAL A 146 -13.36 -6.99 12.52
CA VAL A 146 -13.88 -6.08 13.56
C VAL A 146 -13.63 -6.62 14.96
N GLU A 147 -13.96 -7.89 15.21
CA GLU A 147 -13.85 -8.55 16.52
C GLU A 147 -12.40 -8.58 17.04
N HIS A 148 -11.43 -8.74 16.13
CA HIS A 148 -10.01 -8.80 16.47
C HIS A 148 -9.30 -7.46 16.25
N GLU A 149 -10.05 -6.36 16.18
CA GLU A 149 -9.50 -4.99 16.02
C GLU A 149 -8.56 -4.82 14.81
N GLY A 150 -8.77 -5.61 13.76
CA GLY A 150 -7.96 -5.65 12.56
C GLY A 150 -6.71 -6.55 12.64
N ASP A 151 -6.43 -7.18 13.79
CA ASP A 151 -5.36 -8.17 13.96
C ASP A 151 -5.77 -9.58 13.54
N TRP A 152 -6.35 -9.68 12.34
CA TRP A 152 -6.78 -10.95 11.77
C TRP A 152 -6.46 -10.99 10.27
N LEU A 153 -6.12 -12.17 9.76
CA LEU A 153 -5.91 -12.39 8.33
C LEU A 153 -6.62 -13.68 7.90
N PRO A 154 -7.16 -13.72 6.68
CA PRO A 154 -7.63 -14.96 6.08
C PRO A 154 -6.45 -15.93 5.91
N THR A 155 -6.69 -17.21 6.17
CA THR A 155 -5.70 -18.27 5.93
C THR A 155 -5.49 -18.53 4.44
N ALA A 156 -6.54 -18.32 3.64
CA ALA A 156 -6.48 -18.48 2.20
C ALA A 156 -5.61 -17.40 1.54
N THR A 157 -4.98 -17.78 0.41
CA THR A 157 -4.16 -16.89 -0.40
C THR A 157 -4.52 -17.00 -1.86
N VAL A 158 -4.30 -15.92 -2.61
CA VAL A 158 -4.54 -15.85 -4.05
C VAL A 158 -3.21 -16.07 -4.78
N PRO A 159 -3.08 -17.11 -5.62
CA PRO A 159 -1.84 -17.36 -6.35
C PRO A 159 -1.55 -16.24 -7.35
N LEU A 160 -0.27 -15.95 -7.61
CA LEU A 160 0.11 -15.10 -8.74
C LEU A 160 -0.49 -15.65 -10.05
N PRO A 161 -0.80 -14.78 -11.03
CA PRO A 161 -1.25 -15.22 -12.33
C PRO A 161 -0.25 -16.21 -12.95
N LYS A 162 -0.78 -17.23 -13.64
CA LYS A 162 0.06 -18.23 -14.30
C LYS A 162 0.92 -17.56 -15.37
N THR A 163 2.22 -17.75 -15.27
CA THR A 163 3.18 -17.23 -16.25
C THR A 163 2.91 -17.90 -17.60
N ARG A 164 2.79 -17.09 -18.65
CA ARG A 164 2.66 -17.54 -20.05
C ARG A 164 3.90 -17.12 -20.84
N SER A 165 4.08 -17.67 -22.04
CA SER A 165 5.18 -17.25 -22.93
C SER A 165 5.18 -15.73 -23.12
N GLY A 166 6.36 -15.11 -23.08
CA GLY A 166 6.51 -13.64 -23.18
C GLY A 166 6.07 -12.86 -21.93
N MET A 167 5.77 -13.51 -20.80
CA MET A 167 5.44 -12.84 -19.54
C MET A 167 6.51 -13.07 -18.47
N VAL A 168 6.87 -12.01 -17.73
CA VAL A 168 7.80 -12.09 -16.60
C VAL A 168 7.22 -11.34 -15.40
N ILE A 169 7.20 -11.99 -14.24
CA ILE A 169 6.95 -11.31 -12.97
C ILE A 169 8.24 -10.60 -12.55
N MET A 170 8.21 -9.26 -12.56
CA MET A 170 9.36 -8.40 -12.28
C MET A 170 9.57 -8.23 -10.76
N LYS A 171 8.46 -8.06 -10.03
CA LYS A 171 8.44 -7.88 -8.58
C LYS A 171 7.23 -8.59 -8.00
N SER A 172 7.42 -9.40 -6.96
CA SER A 172 6.34 -10.04 -6.22
C SER A 172 6.46 -9.91 -4.70
N LYS A 173 7.59 -9.38 -4.21
CA LYS A 173 7.89 -9.13 -2.79
C LYS A 173 8.97 -8.08 -2.67
N ARG A 174 9.15 -7.52 -1.47
CA ARG A 174 10.27 -6.61 -1.19
C ARG A 174 11.58 -7.37 -1.08
N ARG A 175 12.59 -6.91 -1.81
CA ARG A 175 13.97 -7.40 -1.71
C ARG A 175 14.65 -6.82 -0.48
N PHE A 176 15.74 -7.46 -0.05
CA PHE A 176 16.55 -6.99 1.07
C PHE A 176 17.07 -5.56 0.86
N SER A 177 17.55 -5.25 -0.35
CA SER A 177 18.01 -3.91 -0.72
C SER A 177 16.90 -2.85 -0.59
N GLU A 178 15.68 -3.17 -1.01
CA GLU A 178 14.52 -2.28 -0.90
C GLU A 178 14.14 -2.03 0.57
N LYS A 179 14.22 -3.07 1.42
CA LYS A 179 14.01 -2.91 2.87
C LYS A 179 15.03 -1.97 3.50
N MET A 180 16.31 -2.07 3.09
CA MET A 180 17.36 -1.16 3.57
C MET A 180 17.12 0.29 3.12
N ILE A 181 16.72 0.50 1.87
CA ILE A 181 16.37 1.84 1.36
C ILE A 181 15.21 2.43 2.17
N GLU A 182 14.16 1.65 2.42
CA GLU A 182 13.03 2.10 3.25
C GLU A 182 13.43 2.39 4.70
N GLN A 183 14.31 1.58 5.29
CA GLN A 183 14.86 1.86 6.62
C GLN A 183 15.64 3.17 6.63
N GLY A 184 16.42 3.46 5.57
CA GLY A 184 17.08 4.75 5.39
C GLY A 184 16.10 5.91 5.31
N ARG A 185 15.01 5.77 4.54
CA ARG A 185 13.95 6.80 4.37
C ARG A 185 13.12 7.03 5.64
N ALA A 186 12.81 5.96 6.37
CA ALA A 186 12.04 6.05 7.61
C ALA A 186 12.77 6.89 8.68
N GLY A 187 14.10 7.00 8.55
CA GLY A 187 14.96 7.69 9.49
C GLY A 187 15.04 6.95 10.82
N ASN A 188 16.16 7.12 11.53
CA ASN A 188 16.35 6.52 12.84
C ASN A 188 15.71 7.38 13.94
N LYS A 189 14.37 7.44 13.96
CA LYS A 189 13.61 8.20 14.99
C LYS A 189 14.00 7.78 16.42
N GLY A 190 14.26 6.49 16.64
CA GLY A 190 14.72 5.96 17.93
C GLY A 190 16.15 6.38 18.30
N CYS A 191 17.08 6.41 17.34
CA CYS A 191 18.46 6.89 17.60
C CYS A 191 18.47 8.38 17.94
N TYR A 192 17.59 9.16 17.33
CA TYR A 192 17.46 10.58 17.62
C TYR A 192 17.04 10.82 19.07
N ILE A 193 16.00 10.12 19.55
CA ILE A 193 15.51 10.24 20.94
C ILE A 193 16.61 9.86 21.95
N VAL A 194 17.32 8.76 21.70
CA VAL A 194 18.45 8.32 22.56
C VAL A 194 19.59 9.33 22.53
N GLY A 195 19.92 9.88 21.35
CA GLY A 195 20.92 10.93 21.20
C GLY A 195 20.57 12.20 21.98
N TRP A 196 19.32 12.66 21.89
CA TRP A 196 18.85 13.80 22.67
C TRP A 196 18.87 13.56 24.17
N ALA A 197 18.42 12.39 24.63
CA ALA A 197 18.47 12.04 26.05
C ALA A 197 19.91 12.03 26.59
N PHE A 198 20.85 11.46 25.83
CA PHE A 198 22.26 11.45 26.19
C PHE A 198 22.87 12.87 26.26
N ILE A 199 22.59 13.72 25.26
CA ILE A 199 23.05 15.11 25.25
C ILE A 199 22.50 15.88 26.44
N LEU A 200 21.21 15.72 26.77
CA LEU A 200 20.59 16.38 27.92
C LEU A 200 21.23 15.95 29.24
N VAL A 201 21.54 14.67 29.41
CA VAL A 201 22.26 14.16 30.59
C VAL A 201 23.68 14.73 30.68
N LEU A 202 24.39 14.79 29.56
CA LEU A 202 25.74 15.39 29.51
C LEU A 202 25.73 16.88 29.89
N VAL A 203 24.79 17.65 29.35
CA VAL A 203 24.66 19.08 29.64
C VAL A 203 24.27 19.30 31.10
N ALA A 204 23.31 18.53 31.63
CA ALA A 204 22.92 18.60 33.04
C ALA A 204 24.10 18.24 33.97
N GLY A 205 24.86 17.20 33.63
CA GLY A 205 26.07 16.80 34.35
C GLY A 205 27.15 17.87 34.33
N ALA A 206 27.39 18.50 33.17
CA ALA A 206 28.35 19.59 33.03
C ALA A 206 27.92 20.81 33.87
N ILE A 207 26.65 21.22 33.81
CA ILE A 207 26.12 22.33 34.63
C ILE A 207 26.28 22.01 36.13
N TRP A 208 26.00 20.78 36.54
CA TRP A 208 26.15 20.35 37.93
C TRP A 208 27.62 20.39 38.38
N LEU A 209 28.55 19.91 37.55
CA LEU A 209 30.00 20.01 37.79
C LEU A 209 30.48 21.46 37.86
N PHE A 210 30.07 22.32 36.92
CA PHE A 210 30.43 23.74 36.94
C PHE A 210 29.92 24.47 38.19
N LYS A 211 28.72 24.13 38.68
CA LYS A 211 28.20 24.62 39.96
C LYS A 211 29.04 24.15 41.15
N GLN A 212 29.48 22.89 41.13
CA GLN A 212 30.29 22.32 42.22
C GLN A 212 31.68 22.97 42.31
N PHE A 213 32.22 23.46 41.19
CA PHE A 213 33.50 24.18 41.12
C PHE A 213 33.37 25.71 41.21
N GLY A 214 32.18 26.25 41.52
CA GLY A 214 31.99 27.68 41.79
C GLY A 214 32.13 28.59 40.58
N ALA A 215 31.92 28.07 39.36
CA ALA A 215 32.04 28.88 38.15
C ALA A 215 30.90 29.90 37.98
N PHE A 216 29.74 29.71 38.62
CA PHE A 216 28.61 30.64 38.74
C PHE A 216 27.75 30.26 39.94
#